data_AF-A0A1G8ETR4-F1
#
_entry.id   AF-A0A1G8ETR4-F1
#
_cell.length_a   1.000
_cell.length_b   1.000
_cell.length_c   1.000
_cell.angle_alpha   90.00
_cell.angle_beta   90.00
_cell.angle_gamma   90.00
#
_symmetry.space_group_name_H-M   'P 1'
#
loop_
_entity.id
_entity.type
_entity.pdbx_description
1 polymer ?
#
loop_
_entity_poly.entity_id
_entity_poly.type
_entity_poly.pdbx_seq_one_letter_code
_entity_poly.pdbx_strand_id
1 'polypeptide(L)'
;MSYHQWGAQNISQPRRSVLEKIEARPGVVLEDVQSGFVGEILRTEKSGGMHIMILEDRRGKQRTFPLGFGFHFEGSPVEMVPALAQPAAPARTASGSVRVEGHRARAARASRIWVEGRHDAELVEKVWGDDLRVEGIVVEPLHGVDDLASAVRDFGPSPGRRLGILVDHLLPGTKEARIAAEATAVPGAAGNVLIVGHPYVDVWQAVKPRALGLQEWPVIPRSEDWKTGILSRLGWPHGSQADTANGWKRILGGVNSYADLEPSLLARVEEVIDFLTVQASEA
;
A
#
# COMPACT_ATOMS: atom_id res chain seq x y z
N MET A 1 10.14 -75.63 43.84
CA MET A 1 8.94 -74.91 43.39
C MET A 1 9.26 -73.42 43.45
N SER A 2 9.58 -72.81 42.31
CA SER A 2 9.91 -71.38 42.23
C SER A 2 8.63 -70.62 41.88
N TYR A 3 8.16 -69.78 42.79
CA TYR A 3 7.04 -68.89 42.55
C TYR A 3 7.55 -67.68 41.76
N HIS A 4 7.07 -67.50 40.53
CA HIS A 4 7.34 -66.28 39.77
C HIS A 4 6.61 -65.10 40.41
N GLN A 5 7.41 -64.17 40.95
CA GLN A 5 7.01 -62.92 41.57
C GLN A 5 6.51 -61.95 40.50
N TRP A 6 5.20 -61.69 40.47
CA TRP A 6 4.63 -60.57 39.73
C TRP A 6 4.93 -59.27 40.50
N GLY A 7 5.96 -58.54 40.06
CA GLY A 7 6.29 -57.19 40.52
C GLY A 7 5.84 -56.12 39.53
N ALA A 8 5.48 -54.94 40.06
CA ALA A 8 4.91 -53.82 39.34
C ALA A 8 5.72 -53.41 38.10
N GLN A 9 5.06 -53.42 36.94
CA GLN A 9 5.63 -52.81 35.73
C GLN A 9 5.69 -51.30 35.91
N ASN A 10 6.86 -50.73 35.59
CA ASN A 10 7.12 -49.30 35.53
C ASN A 10 6.07 -48.59 34.65
N ILE A 11 5.08 -47.94 35.26
CA ILE A 11 4.25 -46.95 34.57
C ILE A 11 5.09 -45.68 34.48
N SER A 12 5.87 -45.53 33.42
CA SER A 12 6.53 -44.26 33.10
C SER A 12 5.45 -43.20 32.86
N GLN A 13 5.56 -42.03 33.51
CA GLN A 13 4.65 -40.90 33.27
C GLN A 13 4.62 -40.56 31.78
N PRO A 14 3.44 -40.45 31.15
CA PRO A 14 3.35 -40.06 29.75
C PRO A 14 3.94 -38.65 29.56
N ARG A 15 4.70 -38.47 28.47
CA ARG A 15 5.24 -37.17 28.09
C ARG A 15 4.08 -36.19 27.89
N ARG A 16 4.14 -35.06 28.60
CA ARG A 16 3.17 -33.96 28.44
C ARG A 16 3.35 -33.34 27.05
N SER A 17 2.43 -33.62 26.14
CA SER A 17 2.41 -32.97 24.81
C SER A 17 1.86 -31.56 24.96
N VAL A 18 2.58 -30.57 24.42
CA VAL A 18 2.05 -29.22 24.26
C VAL A 18 1.12 -29.23 23.06
N LEU A 19 -0.14 -28.82 23.25
CA LEU A 19 -1.12 -28.74 22.16
C LEU A 19 -0.87 -27.50 21.31
N GLU A 20 -1.23 -27.58 20.04
CA GLU A 20 -1.24 -26.43 19.15
C GLU A 20 -2.28 -25.41 19.63
N LYS A 21 -1.90 -24.13 19.62
CA LYS A 21 -2.78 -23.03 20.00
C LYS A 21 -3.41 -22.46 18.74
N ILE A 22 -4.74 -22.49 18.67
CA ILE A 22 -5.49 -21.93 17.56
C ILE A 22 -6.28 -20.73 18.04
N GLU A 23 -6.15 -19.63 17.32
CA GLU A 23 -6.92 -18.43 17.60
C GLU A 23 -8.39 -18.63 17.22
N ALA A 24 -9.30 -18.28 18.13
CA ALA A 24 -10.73 -18.35 17.92
C ALA A 24 -11.22 -17.25 16.96
N ARG A 25 -11.08 -17.50 15.65
CA ARG A 25 -11.49 -16.62 14.55
C ARG A 25 -12.72 -17.20 13.83
N PRO A 26 -13.61 -16.35 13.28
CA PRO A 26 -14.67 -16.81 12.40
C PRO A 26 -14.11 -17.63 11.22
N GLY A 27 -14.82 -18.67 10.77
CA GLY A 27 -14.35 -19.56 9.70
C GLY A 27 -13.61 -20.81 10.17
N VAL A 28 -13.16 -20.87 11.42
CA VAL A 28 -12.47 -22.05 11.97
C VAL A 28 -13.52 -23.11 12.33
N VAL A 29 -13.37 -24.32 11.80
CA VAL A 29 -14.24 -25.46 12.12
C VAL A 29 -13.62 -26.31 13.21
N LEU A 30 -14.38 -26.56 14.26
CA LEU A 30 -13.94 -27.35 15.41
C LEU A 30 -14.90 -28.50 15.67
N GLU A 31 -14.35 -29.58 16.23
CA GLU A 31 -15.11 -30.67 16.85
C GLU A 31 -14.96 -30.57 18.38
N ASP A 32 -16.07 -30.47 19.10
CA ASP A 32 -16.10 -30.61 20.56
C ASP A 32 -15.99 -32.08 20.96
N VAL A 33 -14.93 -32.42 21.70
CA VAL A 33 -14.59 -33.81 22.05
C VAL A 33 -15.66 -34.45 22.94
N GLN A 34 -16.33 -33.67 23.79
CA GLN A 34 -17.29 -34.22 24.75
C GLN A 34 -18.64 -34.57 24.10
N SER A 35 -19.14 -33.72 23.21
CA SER A 35 -20.45 -33.91 22.60
C SER A 35 -20.42 -34.36 21.14
N GLY A 36 -19.24 -34.40 20.51
CA GLY A 36 -19.07 -34.71 19.09
C GLY A 36 -19.67 -33.64 18.17
N PHE A 37 -19.89 -32.43 18.68
CA PHE A 37 -20.49 -31.34 17.91
C PHE A 37 -19.44 -30.72 17.00
N VAL A 38 -19.71 -30.70 15.69
CA VAL A 38 -18.84 -30.10 14.68
C VAL A 38 -19.48 -28.84 14.14
N GLY A 39 -18.78 -27.71 14.26
CA GLY A 39 -19.28 -26.43 13.77
C GLY A 39 -18.18 -25.40 13.52
N GLU A 40 -18.52 -24.42 12.68
CA GLU A 40 -17.70 -23.25 12.39
C GLU A 40 -17.89 -22.20 13.48
N ILE A 41 -16.80 -21.61 13.97
CA ILE A 41 -16.86 -20.43 14.83
C ILE A 41 -17.54 -19.31 14.02
N LEU A 42 -18.67 -18.82 14.51
CA LEU A 42 -19.32 -17.64 13.94
C LEU A 42 -18.76 -16.35 14.53
N ARG A 43 -18.61 -16.35 15.85
CA ARG A 43 -18.15 -15.19 16.62
C ARG A 43 -17.67 -15.62 18.00
N THR A 44 -16.90 -14.74 18.62
CA THR A 44 -16.51 -14.85 20.03
C THR A 44 -17.09 -13.69 20.82
N GLU A 45 -17.45 -13.95 22.06
CA GLU A 45 -18.02 -12.95 22.98
C GLU A 45 -17.24 -12.97 24.30
N LYS A 46 -17.20 -11.83 24.97
CA LYS A 46 -16.69 -11.72 26.34
C LYS A 46 -17.87 -11.56 27.28
N SER A 47 -18.16 -12.58 28.07
CA SER A 47 -19.28 -12.58 29.01
C SER A 47 -18.80 -12.98 30.40
N GLY A 48 -19.13 -12.17 31.41
CA GLY A 48 -18.78 -12.45 32.82
C GLY A 48 -17.28 -12.64 33.10
N GLY A 49 -16.40 -12.02 32.30
CA GLY A 49 -14.94 -12.17 32.43
C GLY A 49 -14.33 -13.37 31.69
N MET A 50 -15.14 -14.17 31.00
CA MET A 50 -14.71 -15.33 30.22
C MET A 50 -14.92 -15.11 28.72
N HIS A 51 -14.04 -15.69 27.91
CA HIS A 51 -14.21 -15.72 26.45
C HIS A 51 -15.00 -16.98 26.05
N ILE A 52 -16.07 -16.77 25.31
CA ILE A 52 -16.89 -17.84 24.74
C ILE A 52 -16.88 -17.74 23.21
N MET A 53 -17.03 -18.87 22.55
CA MET A 53 -17.19 -19.00 21.11
C MET A 53 -18.54 -19.62 20.80
N ILE A 54 -19.21 -19.08 19.77
CA ILE A 54 -20.44 -19.65 19.23
C ILE A 54 -20.08 -20.41 17.95
N LEU A 55 -20.36 -21.71 17.94
CA LEU A 55 -20.15 -22.59 16.79
C LEU A 55 -21.50 -22.88 16.13
N GLU A 56 -21.54 -22.89 14.80
CA GLU A 56 -22.69 -23.26 13.99
C GLU A 56 -22.41 -24.52 13.17
N ASP A 57 -23.30 -25.49 13.22
CA ASP A 57 -23.21 -26.69 12.38
C ASP A 57 -23.75 -26.47 10.96
N ARG A 58 -23.52 -27.45 10.07
CA ARG A 58 -24.01 -27.41 8.68
C ARG A 58 -25.53 -27.31 8.51
N ARG A 59 -26.30 -27.49 9.59
CA ARG A 59 -27.77 -27.41 9.63
C ARG A 59 -28.27 -26.11 10.30
N GLY A 60 -27.36 -25.18 10.60
CA GLY A 60 -27.67 -23.90 11.23
C GLY A 60 -27.92 -23.98 12.74
N LYS A 61 -27.57 -25.09 13.40
CA LYS A 61 -27.71 -25.20 14.85
C LYS A 61 -26.51 -24.54 15.52
N GLN A 62 -26.77 -23.59 16.42
CA GLN A 62 -25.73 -22.86 17.16
C GLN A 62 -25.55 -23.43 18.57
N ARG A 63 -24.29 -23.52 19.03
CA ARG A 63 -23.94 -23.88 20.40
C ARG A 63 -22.77 -23.03 20.89
N THR A 64 -22.81 -22.72 22.19
CA THR A 64 -21.80 -21.89 22.85
C THR A 64 -20.82 -22.77 23.63
N PHE A 65 -19.53 -22.48 23.49
CA PHE A 65 -18.44 -23.17 24.19
C PHE A 65 -17.46 -22.15 24.78
N PRO A 66 -16.85 -22.43 25.95
CA PRO A 66 -15.74 -21.61 26.44
C PRO A 66 -14.50 -21.83 25.57
N LEU A 67 -13.61 -20.82 25.52
CA LEU A 67 -12.25 -21.03 25.00
C LEU A 67 -11.45 -21.96 25.92
N GLY A 68 -10.36 -22.53 25.38
CA GLY A 68 -9.48 -23.46 26.07
C GLY A 68 -9.41 -24.81 25.39
N PHE A 69 -9.24 -25.87 26.20
CA PHE A 69 -9.07 -27.24 25.73
C PHE A 69 -10.42 -27.92 25.41
N GLY A 70 -10.35 -29.09 24.76
CA GLY A 70 -11.52 -29.93 24.49
C GLY A 70 -12.01 -29.92 23.05
N PHE A 71 -11.19 -29.40 22.12
CA PHE A 71 -11.52 -29.30 20.71
C PHE A 71 -10.52 -30.04 19.84
N HIS A 72 -11.00 -30.59 18.74
CA HIS A 72 -10.17 -30.96 17.60
C HIS A 72 -10.29 -29.94 16.48
N PHE A 73 -9.16 -29.59 15.88
CA PHE A 73 -9.07 -28.90 14.60
C PHE A 73 -8.42 -29.87 13.60
N GLU A 74 -9.07 -30.10 12.46
CA GLU A 74 -8.62 -31.08 11.45
C GLU A 74 -8.29 -32.47 12.06
N GLY A 75 -9.06 -32.88 13.08
CA GLY A 75 -8.88 -34.16 13.78
C GLY A 75 -7.75 -34.21 14.81
N SER A 76 -7.04 -33.10 15.06
CA SER A 76 -5.96 -33.00 16.04
C SER A 76 -6.38 -32.17 17.26
N PRO A 77 -5.98 -32.55 18.50
CA PRO A 77 -6.30 -31.79 19.70
C PRO A 77 -5.60 -30.44 19.78
N VAL A 78 -6.37 -29.41 20.11
CA VAL A 78 -5.91 -28.01 20.16
C VAL A 78 -6.35 -27.29 21.43
N GLU A 79 -5.65 -26.20 21.74
CA GLU A 79 -6.05 -25.20 22.74
C GLU A 79 -6.61 -23.98 22.00
N MET A 80 -7.88 -23.67 22.19
CA MET A 80 -8.49 -22.47 21.63
C MET A 80 -8.11 -21.25 22.47
N VAL A 81 -7.45 -20.28 21.84
CA VAL A 81 -7.01 -19.03 22.49
C VAL A 81 -7.74 -17.82 21.92
N PRO A 82 -7.86 -16.71 22.67
CA PRO A 82 -8.46 -15.48 22.16
C PRO A 82 -7.74 -15.01 20.89
N ALA A 83 -8.49 -14.58 19.87
CA ALA A 83 -7.90 -13.91 18.72
C ALA A 83 -7.23 -12.61 19.15
N LEU A 84 -6.01 -12.36 18.68
CA LEU A 84 -5.37 -11.07 18.84
C LEU A 84 -6.18 -10.03 18.05
N ALA A 85 -6.50 -8.89 18.70
CA ALA A 85 -7.14 -7.79 18.01
C ALA A 85 -6.22 -7.33 16.88
N GLN A 86 -6.68 -7.44 15.63
CA GLN A 86 -5.96 -6.83 14.52
C GLN A 86 -6.02 -5.32 14.70
N PRO A 87 -4.89 -4.60 14.54
CA PRO A 87 -4.93 -3.15 14.53
C PRO A 87 -5.96 -2.70 13.49
N ALA A 88 -6.89 -1.84 13.89
CA ALA A 88 -7.81 -1.24 12.96
C ALA A 88 -7.01 -0.57 11.84
N ALA A 89 -7.42 -0.79 10.59
CA ALA A 89 -6.79 -0.12 9.48
C ALA A 89 -6.85 1.40 9.71
N PRO A 90 -5.77 2.15 9.39
CA PRO A 90 -5.78 3.59 9.58
C PRO A 90 -6.95 4.21 8.82
N ALA A 91 -7.69 5.08 9.50
CA ALA A 91 -8.87 5.76 8.95
C ALA A 91 -8.52 6.75 7.82
N ARG A 92 -7.22 7.06 7.64
CA ARG A 92 -6.73 7.96 6.60
C ARG A 92 -5.70 7.28 5.69
N THR A 93 -5.69 7.69 4.43
CA THR A 93 -4.67 7.31 3.44
C THR A 93 -3.36 8.07 3.68
N ALA A 94 -2.30 7.70 2.96
CA ALA A 94 -1.01 8.39 3.04
C ALA A 94 -1.09 9.85 2.53
N SER A 95 -2.02 10.17 1.62
CA SER A 95 -2.31 11.55 1.18
C SER A 95 -3.07 12.37 2.24
N GLY A 96 -3.64 11.70 3.26
CA GLY A 96 -4.38 12.32 4.35
C GLY A 96 -5.90 12.34 4.17
N SER A 97 -6.42 11.79 3.07
CA SER A 97 -7.86 11.65 2.84
C SER A 97 -8.48 10.60 3.76
N VAL A 98 -9.81 10.63 3.94
CA VAL A 98 -10.53 9.60 4.68
C VAL A 98 -10.66 8.37 3.81
N ARG A 99 -10.23 7.22 4.33
CA ARG A 99 -10.35 5.95 3.62
C ARG A 99 -11.83 5.60 3.45
N VAL A 100 -12.23 5.33 2.22
CA VAL A 100 -13.60 4.92 1.89
C VAL A 100 -13.69 3.39 1.86
N GLU A 101 -14.33 2.80 2.87
CA GLU A 101 -14.58 1.36 2.91
C GLU A 101 -15.77 0.97 2.01
N GLY A 102 -15.64 -0.14 1.27
CA GLY A 102 -16.75 -0.72 0.51
C GLY A 102 -17.11 -0.04 -0.81
N HIS A 103 -16.32 0.92 -1.30
CA HIS A 103 -16.47 1.39 -2.68
C HIS A 103 -16.04 0.30 -3.66
N ARG A 104 -16.97 -0.15 -4.52
CA ARG A 104 -16.61 -0.86 -5.75
C ARG A 104 -15.69 0.08 -6.52
N ALA A 105 -14.43 -0.32 -6.73
CA ALA A 105 -13.50 0.41 -7.56
C ALA A 105 -14.24 0.83 -8.84
N ARG A 106 -14.32 2.14 -9.12
CA ARG A 106 -14.84 2.60 -10.39
C ARG A 106 -14.05 1.87 -11.47
N ALA A 107 -14.74 1.37 -12.51
CA ALA A 107 -14.03 0.88 -13.69
C ALA A 107 -13.00 1.93 -14.07
N ALA A 108 -11.74 1.53 -14.27
CA ALA A 108 -10.63 2.45 -14.46
C ALA A 108 -11.06 3.55 -15.44
N ARG A 109 -11.10 4.80 -14.96
CA ARG A 109 -11.39 5.93 -15.84
C ARG A 109 -10.33 5.89 -16.93
N ALA A 110 -10.69 6.35 -18.13
CA ALA A 110 -9.71 6.44 -19.20
C ALA A 110 -8.60 7.47 -18.89
N SER A 111 -8.80 8.30 -17.86
CA SER A 111 -7.87 9.33 -17.43
C SER A 111 -6.57 8.77 -16.84
N ARG A 112 -5.45 9.47 -17.07
CA ARG A 112 -4.10 9.07 -16.64
C ARG A 112 -3.34 10.24 -16.03
N ILE A 113 -2.39 9.92 -15.17
CA ILE A 113 -1.30 10.81 -14.77
C ILE A 113 -0.02 10.26 -15.40
N TRP A 114 0.65 11.07 -16.21
CA TRP A 114 1.98 10.78 -16.71
C TRP A 114 3.02 11.51 -15.90
N VAL A 115 4.10 10.82 -15.58
CA VAL A 115 5.22 11.37 -14.80
C VAL A 115 6.54 11.14 -15.54
N GLU A 116 7.52 12.00 -15.34
CA GLU A 116 8.78 11.93 -16.09
C GLU A 116 9.56 10.62 -15.84
N GLY A 117 9.63 10.18 -14.59
CA GLY A 117 10.46 9.06 -14.19
C GLY A 117 9.72 7.94 -13.45
N ARG A 118 10.40 6.80 -13.33
CA ARG A 118 9.94 5.69 -12.50
C ARG A 118 9.86 6.08 -11.02
N HIS A 119 10.78 6.90 -10.53
CA HIS A 119 10.80 7.32 -9.12
C HIS A 119 9.59 8.19 -8.79
N ASP A 120 9.20 9.08 -9.68
CA ASP A 120 7.98 9.87 -9.60
C ASP A 120 6.76 8.99 -9.49
N ALA A 121 6.65 7.99 -10.38
CA ALA A 121 5.53 7.06 -10.39
C ALA A 121 5.45 6.29 -9.06
N GLU A 122 6.60 5.81 -8.55
CA GLU A 122 6.68 5.11 -7.28
C GLU A 122 6.34 6.01 -6.08
N LEU A 123 6.72 7.28 -6.10
CA LEU A 123 6.38 8.24 -5.04
C LEU A 123 4.90 8.59 -5.05
N VAL A 124 4.34 8.88 -6.23
CA VAL A 124 2.93 9.20 -6.39
C VAL A 124 2.07 8.02 -5.98
N GLU A 125 2.41 6.81 -6.44
CA GLU A 125 1.71 5.58 -6.04
C GLU A 125 1.77 5.35 -4.53
N LYS A 126 2.92 5.61 -3.90
CA LYS A 126 3.09 5.41 -2.46
C LYS A 126 2.19 6.34 -1.62
N VAL A 127 2.04 7.59 -2.03
CA VAL A 127 1.32 8.59 -1.22
C VAL A 127 -0.15 8.74 -1.62
N TRP A 128 -0.46 8.69 -2.91
CA TRP A 128 -1.82 8.92 -3.44
C TRP A 128 -2.46 7.68 -4.08
N GLY A 129 -1.78 6.53 -4.15
CA GLY A 129 -2.31 5.34 -4.85
C GLY A 129 -3.68 4.88 -4.33
N ASP A 130 -3.95 5.01 -3.02
CA ASP A 130 -5.26 4.70 -2.44
C ASP A 130 -6.37 5.59 -3.02
N ASP A 131 -6.14 6.90 -3.09
CA ASP A 131 -7.05 7.90 -3.63
C ASP A 131 -7.26 7.74 -5.14
N LEU A 132 -6.17 7.56 -5.87
CA LEU A 132 -6.19 7.41 -7.32
C LEU A 132 -6.96 6.16 -7.74
N ARG A 133 -6.88 5.07 -6.98
CA ARG A 133 -7.66 3.85 -7.22
C ARG A 133 -9.17 4.05 -7.00
N VAL A 134 -9.57 4.87 -6.02
CA VAL A 134 -10.98 5.25 -5.83
C VAL A 134 -11.49 6.02 -7.04
N GLU A 135 -10.67 6.92 -7.57
CA GLU A 135 -10.98 7.71 -8.77
C GLU A 135 -10.77 6.96 -10.09
N GLY A 136 -10.22 5.75 -10.06
CA GLY A 136 -9.90 4.96 -11.25
C GLY A 136 -8.84 5.62 -12.14
N ILE A 137 -7.95 6.43 -11.58
CA ILE A 137 -6.84 7.11 -12.26
C ILE A 137 -5.59 6.24 -12.14
N VAL A 138 -4.84 6.10 -13.23
CA VAL A 138 -3.60 5.32 -13.27
C VAL A 138 -2.41 6.26 -13.50
N VAL A 139 -1.30 6.01 -12.80
CA VAL A 139 -0.03 6.72 -12.95
C VAL A 139 0.90 5.90 -13.84
N GLU A 140 1.48 6.51 -14.87
CA GLU A 140 2.37 5.86 -15.83
C GLU A 140 3.65 6.70 -16.02
N PRO A 141 4.85 6.11 -15.92
CA PRO A 141 6.07 6.82 -16.25
C PRO A 141 6.20 7.01 -17.77
N LEU A 142 6.64 8.18 -18.20
CA LEU A 142 7.00 8.45 -19.58
C LEU A 142 8.35 7.83 -19.89
N HIS A 143 8.45 7.11 -21.00
CA HIS A 143 9.74 6.60 -21.51
C HIS A 143 10.49 7.66 -22.33
N GLY A 144 10.57 8.89 -21.78
CA GLY A 144 11.14 10.08 -22.42
C GLY A 144 10.06 11.03 -22.96
N VAL A 145 10.26 12.33 -22.74
CA VAL A 145 9.38 13.43 -23.18
C VAL A 145 9.65 13.91 -24.62
N ASP A 146 10.64 13.33 -25.31
CA ASP A 146 11.12 13.82 -26.61
C ASP A 146 10.07 13.80 -27.74
N ASP A 147 8.95 13.08 -27.56
CA ASP A 147 7.76 13.24 -28.40
C ASP A 147 6.47 13.20 -27.57
N LEU A 148 6.38 14.07 -26.57
CA LEU A 148 5.18 14.23 -25.75
C LEU A 148 3.94 14.53 -26.60
N ALA A 149 4.09 15.29 -27.67
CA ALA A 149 2.99 15.63 -28.57
C ALA A 149 2.42 14.41 -29.30
N SER A 150 3.26 13.47 -29.77
CA SER A 150 2.76 12.22 -30.34
C SER A 150 2.12 11.32 -29.29
N ALA A 151 2.72 11.20 -28.11
CA ALA A 151 2.12 10.42 -27.02
C ALA A 151 0.72 10.97 -26.67
N VAL A 152 0.58 12.28 -26.53
CA VAL A 152 -0.72 12.93 -26.30
C VAL A 152 -1.68 12.65 -27.45
N ARG A 153 -1.24 12.70 -28.71
CA ARG A 153 -2.09 12.38 -29.86
C ARG A 153 -2.60 10.95 -29.82
N ASP A 154 -1.73 9.99 -29.54
CA ASP A 154 -2.08 8.56 -29.43
C ASP A 154 -3.00 8.28 -28.23
N PHE A 155 -2.82 9.04 -27.15
CA PHE A 155 -3.72 9.04 -26.01
C PHE A 155 -5.09 9.65 -26.34
N GLY A 156 -5.29 10.43 -27.40
CA GLY A 156 -6.60 10.99 -27.78
C GLY A 156 -7.41 11.57 -26.60
N PRO A 157 -6.95 12.68 -25.98
CA PRO A 157 -7.62 13.28 -24.83
C PRO A 157 -9.02 13.79 -25.19
N SER A 158 -9.95 13.63 -24.25
CA SER A 158 -11.33 14.09 -24.39
C SER A 158 -11.96 14.37 -23.01
N PRO A 159 -13.17 14.96 -22.93
CA PRO A 159 -13.78 15.30 -21.63
C PRO A 159 -13.93 14.11 -20.67
N GLY A 160 -14.11 12.89 -21.18
CA GLY A 160 -14.16 11.65 -20.39
C GLY A 160 -12.83 10.90 -20.26
N ARG A 161 -11.76 11.42 -20.88
CA ARG A 161 -10.42 10.83 -20.95
C ARG A 161 -9.37 11.94 -20.84
N ARG A 162 -9.18 12.44 -19.63
CA ARG A 162 -8.26 13.56 -19.35
C ARG A 162 -6.86 13.05 -19.00
N LEU A 163 -5.86 13.88 -19.24
CA LEU A 163 -4.46 13.55 -19.00
C LEU A 163 -3.80 14.62 -18.14
N GLY A 164 -3.29 14.23 -16.97
CA GLY A 164 -2.39 15.04 -16.18
C GLY A 164 -0.96 14.65 -16.49
N ILE A 165 -0.05 15.61 -16.61
CA ILE A 165 1.37 15.36 -16.87
C ILE A 165 2.16 16.14 -15.83
N LEU A 166 2.93 15.45 -15.01
CA LEU A 166 3.84 16.01 -14.03
C LEU A 166 5.27 15.83 -14.52
N VAL A 167 5.99 16.94 -14.69
CA VAL A 167 7.38 16.95 -15.18
C VAL A 167 8.31 17.64 -14.18
N ASP A 168 9.59 17.29 -14.23
CA ASP A 168 10.60 17.91 -13.39
C ASP A 168 10.98 19.27 -14.00
N HIS A 169 11.23 20.26 -13.13
CA HIS A 169 11.92 21.50 -13.47
C HIS A 169 11.41 22.26 -14.72
N LEU A 170 10.09 22.35 -14.91
CA LEU A 170 9.46 23.06 -16.03
C LEU A 170 9.63 24.58 -15.91
N LEU A 171 10.68 25.13 -16.53
CA LEU A 171 10.98 26.56 -16.52
C LEU A 171 10.75 27.22 -17.89
N PRO A 172 10.31 28.49 -17.93
CA PRO A 172 10.19 29.24 -19.19
C PRO A 172 11.52 29.29 -19.96
N GLY A 173 11.44 29.07 -21.27
CA GLY A 173 12.61 29.13 -22.17
C GLY A 173 13.46 27.85 -22.24
N THR A 174 13.11 26.79 -21.50
CA THR A 174 13.80 25.50 -21.59
C THR A 174 13.26 24.63 -22.73
N LYS A 175 13.91 23.49 -22.99
CA LYS A 175 13.45 22.50 -23.98
C LYS A 175 12.12 21.90 -23.56
N GLU A 176 11.97 21.65 -22.27
CA GLU A 176 10.79 21.04 -21.63
C GLU A 176 9.58 21.96 -21.78
N ALA A 177 9.74 23.28 -21.61
CA ALA A 177 8.66 24.25 -21.84
C ALA A 177 8.16 24.26 -23.30
N ARG A 178 9.07 24.08 -24.27
CA ARG A 178 8.70 23.96 -25.69
C ARG A 178 7.92 22.68 -25.95
N ILE A 179 8.39 21.55 -25.43
CA ILE A 179 7.71 20.26 -25.56
C ILE A 179 6.32 20.30 -24.94
N ALA A 180 6.16 20.93 -23.77
CA ALA A 180 4.86 21.11 -23.12
C ALA A 180 3.90 21.98 -23.96
N ALA A 181 4.41 23.05 -24.58
CA ALA A 181 3.63 23.90 -25.48
C ALA A 181 3.16 23.12 -26.73
N GLU A 182 4.03 22.30 -27.32
CA GLU A 182 3.69 21.45 -28.46
C GLU A 182 2.63 20.40 -28.09
N ALA A 183 2.75 19.78 -26.92
CA ALA A 183 1.80 18.78 -26.44
C ALA A 183 0.41 19.37 -26.14
N THR A 184 0.35 20.58 -25.58
CA THR A 184 -0.92 21.28 -25.32
C THR A 184 -1.59 21.80 -26.60
N ALA A 185 -0.84 21.97 -27.70
CA ALA A 185 -1.37 22.34 -29.01
C ALA A 185 -1.97 21.16 -29.80
N VAL A 186 -1.84 19.92 -29.32
CA VAL A 186 -2.41 18.74 -29.97
C VAL A 186 -3.95 18.85 -30.03
N PRO A 187 -4.59 18.51 -31.16
CA PRO A 187 -6.05 18.49 -31.25
C PRO A 187 -6.68 17.62 -30.15
N GLY A 188 -7.67 18.17 -29.44
CA GLY A 188 -8.32 17.51 -28.31
C GLY A 188 -7.62 17.74 -26.96
N ALA A 189 -6.40 18.29 -26.92
CA ALA A 189 -5.70 18.55 -25.68
C ALA A 189 -6.24 19.76 -24.91
N ALA A 190 -6.74 20.78 -25.61
CA ALA A 190 -7.33 21.97 -24.99
C ALA A 190 -8.44 21.59 -24.01
N GLY A 191 -8.25 21.91 -22.72
CA GLY A 191 -9.17 21.58 -21.63
C GLY A 191 -9.18 20.11 -21.18
N ASN A 192 -8.43 19.22 -21.84
CA ASN A 192 -8.35 17.79 -21.50
C ASN A 192 -6.93 17.32 -21.14
N VAL A 193 -5.91 18.15 -21.35
CA VAL A 193 -4.54 17.94 -20.86
C VAL A 193 -4.12 19.08 -19.94
N LEU A 194 -3.55 18.72 -18.79
CA LEU A 194 -2.88 19.64 -17.89
C LEU A 194 -1.42 19.19 -17.72
N ILE A 195 -0.48 20.10 -17.99
CA ILE A 195 0.94 19.87 -17.75
C ILE A 195 1.37 20.80 -16.63
N VAL A 196 1.90 20.22 -15.56
CA VAL A 196 2.47 20.96 -14.43
C VAL A 196 3.90 20.50 -14.18
N GLY A 197 4.72 21.38 -13.63
CA GLY A 197 6.06 21.01 -13.20
C GLY A 197 6.35 21.40 -11.76
N HIS A 198 7.27 20.67 -11.13
CA HIS A 198 7.74 20.97 -9.78
C HIS A 198 9.11 21.67 -9.80
N PRO A 199 9.46 22.46 -8.78
CA PRO A 199 10.66 23.30 -8.79
C PRO A 199 11.97 22.52 -8.54
N TYR A 200 11.88 21.21 -8.30
CA TYR A 200 13.02 20.37 -7.97
C TYR A 200 13.78 19.91 -9.21
N VAL A 201 15.09 19.70 -9.02
CA VAL A 201 15.97 19.12 -10.04
C VAL A 201 15.62 17.65 -10.29
N ASP A 202 15.19 16.95 -9.24
CA ASP A 202 14.75 15.56 -9.27
C ASP A 202 13.76 15.33 -8.12
N VAL A 203 12.80 14.43 -8.30
CA VAL A 203 11.79 14.08 -7.31
C VAL A 203 12.33 13.67 -5.94
N TRP A 204 13.57 13.14 -5.87
CA TRP A 204 14.23 12.85 -4.60
C TRP A 204 14.25 14.07 -3.67
N GLN A 205 14.48 15.26 -4.23
CA GLN A 205 14.55 16.51 -3.47
C GLN A 205 13.20 16.95 -2.90
N ALA A 206 12.09 16.42 -3.43
CA ALA A 206 10.76 16.71 -2.94
C ALA A 206 10.43 15.98 -1.63
N VAL A 207 11.23 14.99 -1.22
CA VAL A 207 11.14 14.38 0.11
C VAL A 207 11.82 15.29 1.13
N LYS A 208 11.15 15.62 2.23
CA LYS A 208 11.71 16.47 3.28
C LYS A 208 12.94 15.81 3.91
N PRO A 209 14.06 16.53 4.10
CA PRO A 209 15.27 15.99 4.73
C PRO A 209 15.01 15.26 6.06
N ARG A 210 14.11 15.81 6.89
CA ARG A 210 13.74 15.25 8.19
C ARG A 210 13.19 13.82 8.12
N ALA A 211 12.52 13.45 7.01
CA ALA A 211 11.98 12.10 6.81
C ALA A 211 13.11 11.05 6.68
N LEU A 212 14.32 11.53 6.35
CA LEU A 212 15.54 10.73 6.20
C LEU A 212 16.51 10.91 7.38
N GLY A 213 16.11 11.66 8.42
CA GLY A 213 17.00 12.03 9.52
C GLY A 213 18.06 13.06 9.14
N LEU A 214 17.86 13.79 8.04
CA LEU A 214 18.76 14.85 7.57
C LEU A 214 18.25 16.22 8.01
N GLN A 215 19.17 17.16 8.20
CA GLN A 215 18.82 18.57 8.44
C GLN A 215 18.44 19.27 7.14
N GLU A 216 19.23 19.05 6.08
CA GLU A 216 19.02 19.62 4.75
C GLU A 216 19.54 18.66 3.66
N TRP A 217 19.09 18.86 2.43
CA TRP A 217 19.66 18.17 1.28
C TRP A 217 21.04 18.76 0.94
N PRO A 218 22.03 17.92 0.57
CA PRO A 218 23.28 18.43 0.05
C PRO A 218 23.08 19.23 -1.24
N VAL A 219 23.80 20.33 -1.39
CA VAL A 219 23.78 21.14 -2.62
C VAL A 219 24.73 20.54 -3.64
N ILE A 220 24.20 20.21 -4.83
CA ILE A 220 24.97 19.64 -5.93
C ILE A 220 25.22 20.70 -7.01
N PRO A 221 26.48 20.94 -7.42
CA PRO A 221 26.79 21.81 -8.55
C PRO A 221 26.16 21.29 -9.84
N ARG A 222 25.73 22.20 -10.73
CA ARG A 222 25.12 21.82 -12.03
C ARG A 222 26.03 21.02 -12.96
N SER A 223 27.34 21.03 -12.73
CA SER A 223 28.33 20.28 -13.50
C SER A 223 28.46 18.81 -13.09
N GLU A 224 27.77 18.40 -12.01
CA GLU A 224 27.82 17.06 -11.45
C GLU A 224 26.46 16.37 -11.64
N ASP A 225 26.46 15.06 -11.91
CA ASP A 225 25.22 14.27 -11.92
C ASP A 225 24.56 14.37 -10.54
N TRP A 226 23.30 14.82 -10.52
CA TRP A 226 22.63 15.19 -9.28
C TRP A 226 22.46 13.98 -8.36
N LYS A 227 22.01 12.82 -8.89
CA LYS A 227 21.78 11.60 -8.09
C LYS A 227 23.09 11.06 -7.52
N THR A 228 24.12 10.94 -8.33
CA THR A 228 25.45 10.49 -7.90
C THR A 228 26.03 11.43 -6.84
N GLY A 229 25.90 12.75 -7.03
CA GLY A 229 26.40 13.74 -6.10
C GLY A 229 25.69 13.75 -4.75
N ILE A 230 24.36 13.50 -4.74
CA ILE A 230 23.58 13.32 -3.51
C ILE A 230 24.06 12.08 -2.76
N LEU A 231 24.15 10.93 -3.43
CA LEU A 231 24.59 9.68 -2.80
C LEU A 231 26.00 9.80 -2.23
N SER A 232 26.92 10.40 -2.99
CA SER A 232 28.29 10.62 -2.56
C SER A 232 28.37 11.47 -1.28
N ARG A 233 27.66 12.61 -1.23
CA ARG A 233 27.67 13.51 -0.07
C ARG A 233 26.95 12.95 1.15
N LEU A 234 25.96 12.09 0.95
CA LEU A 234 25.30 11.35 2.04
C LEU A 234 26.11 10.14 2.51
N GLY A 235 27.28 9.87 1.91
CA GLY A 235 28.14 8.73 2.25
C GLY A 235 27.52 7.39 1.84
N TRP A 236 26.63 7.38 0.85
CA TRP A 236 25.99 6.17 0.33
C TRP A 236 26.74 5.65 -0.90
N PRO A 237 26.59 4.34 -1.22
CA PRO A 237 27.08 3.79 -2.48
C PRO A 237 26.55 4.61 -3.67
N HIS A 238 27.40 4.81 -4.69
CA HIS A 238 27.09 5.68 -5.83
C HIS A 238 27.84 5.28 -7.12
N GLY A 239 28.40 4.07 -7.19
CA GLY A 239 29.23 3.62 -8.31
C GLY A 239 28.45 2.97 -9.45
N SER A 240 27.16 2.71 -9.25
CA SER A 240 26.33 1.94 -10.19
C SER A 240 24.85 2.34 -10.17
N GLN A 241 24.12 1.94 -11.21
CA GLN A 241 22.66 2.08 -11.24
C GLN A 241 21.96 1.33 -10.11
N ALA A 242 22.54 0.20 -9.66
CA ALA A 242 22.04 -0.55 -8.51
C ALA A 242 22.15 0.28 -7.22
N ASP A 243 23.22 1.04 -7.07
CA ASP A 243 23.39 1.97 -5.95
C ASP A 243 22.36 3.09 -6.00
N THR A 244 22.09 3.67 -7.18
CA THR A 244 21.02 4.65 -7.37
C THR A 244 19.66 4.08 -6.98
N ALA A 245 19.34 2.86 -7.41
CA ALA A 245 18.09 2.20 -7.04
C ALA A 245 17.99 1.92 -5.53
N ASN A 246 19.09 1.54 -4.87
CA ASN A 246 19.13 1.35 -3.43
C ASN A 246 18.99 2.67 -2.67
N GLY A 247 19.61 3.74 -3.15
CA GLY A 247 19.45 5.10 -2.64
C GLY A 247 17.98 5.55 -2.72
N TRP A 248 17.34 5.32 -3.87
CA TRP A 248 15.92 5.60 -4.02
C TRP A 248 15.05 4.79 -3.06
N LYS A 249 15.27 3.47 -2.95
CA LYS A 249 14.54 2.62 -2.00
C LYS A 249 14.66 3.14 -0.57
N ARG A 250 15.85 3.61 -0.17
CA ARG A 250 16.08 4.21 1.14
C ARG A 250 15.30 5.50 1.32
N ILE A 251 15.30 6.39 0.31
CA ILE A 251 14.55 7.65 0.33
C ILE A 251 13.05 7.39 0.41
N LEU A 252 12.53 6.58 -0.52
CA LEU A 252 11.12 6.21 -0.57
C LEU A 252 10.70 5.53 0.74
N GLY A 253 11.56 4.69 1.33
CA GLY A 253 11.32 4.04 2.63
C GLY A 253 11.09 5.02 3.80
N GLY A 254 11.66 6.23 3.75
CA GLY A 254 11.44 7.28 4.76
C GLY A 254 10.11 8.02 4.63
N VAL A 255 9.45 7.93 3.48
CA VAL A 255 8.15 8.57 3.23
C VAL A 255 7.04 7.70 3.81
N ASN A 256 6.28 8.21 4.78
CA ASN A 256 5.14 7.52 5.37
C ASN A 256 3.80 8.17 4.99
N SER A 257 3.82 9.49 4.77
CA SER A 257 2.62 10.26 4.38
C SER A 257 3.00 11.52 3.61
N TYR A 258 1.99 12.24 3.11
CA TYR A 258 2.14 13.56 2.49
C TYR A 258 2.93 14.56 3.37
N ALA A 259 2.91 14.39 4.70
CA ALA A 259 3.62 15.27 5.63
C ALA A 259 5.16 15.21 5.49
N ASP A 260 5.66 14.14 4.89
CA ASP A 260 7.07 13.91 4.59
C ASP A 260 7.51 14.50 3.25
N LEU A 261 6.59 15.07 2.48
CA LEU A 261 6.87 15.72 1.20
C LEU A 261 6.81 17.23 1.30
N GLU A 262 7.55 17.89 0.42
CA GLU A 262 7.56 19.33 0.31
C GLU A 262 6.21 19.87 -0.22
N PRO A 263 5.67 20.96 0.35
CA PRO A 263 4.38 21.52 -0.06
C PRO A 263 4.29 21.88 -1.54
N SER A 264 5.41 22.24 -2.16
CA SER A 264 5.43 22.63 -3.58
C SER A 264 5.18 21.45 -4.52
N LEU A 265 5.59 20.23 -4.16
CA LEU A 265 5.22 19.01 -4.90
C LEU A 265 3.76 18.67 -4.64
N LEU A 266 3.32 18.69 -3.37
CA LEU A 266 1.94 18.39 -3.01
C LEU A 266 0.96 19.23 -3.83
N ALA A 267 1.17 20.55 -3.88
CA ALA A 267 0.31 21.46 -4.63
C ALA A 267 0.19 21.11 -6.12
N ARG A 268 1.28 20.62 -6.74
CA ARG A 268 1.29 20.23 -8.16
C ARG A 268 0.55 18.92 -8.40
N VAL A 269 0.72 17.94 -7.52
CA VAL A 269 0.01 16.65 -7.60
C VAL A 269 -1.49 16.87 -7.36
N GLU A 270 -1.87 17.65 -6.35
CA GLU A 270 -3.28 17.97 -6.08
C GLU A 270 -3.92 18.73 -7.26
N GLU A 271 -3.22 19.69 -7.87
CA GLU A 271 -3.70 20.40 -9.07
C GLU A 271 -4.01 19.44 -10.23
N VAL A 272 -3.18 18.41 -10.41
CA VAL A 272 -3.43 17.36 -11.41
C VAL A 272 -4.63 16.49 -11.03
N ILE A 273 -4.73 16.07 -9.78
CA ILE A 273 -5.85 15.23 -9.31
C ILE A 273 -7.16 16.01 -9.45
N ASP A 274 -7.22 17.26 -9.01
CA ASP A 274 -8.38 18.13 -9.16
C ASP A 274 -8.78 18.25 -10.63
N PHE A 275 -7.84 18.53 -11.52
CA PHE A 275 -8.10 18.61 -12.96
C PHE A 275 -8.73 17.33 -13.55
N LEU A 276 -8.25 16.16 -13.10
CA LEU A 276 -8.74 14.86 -13.56
C LEU A 276 -10.07 14.44 -12.94
N THR A 277 -10.40 14.96 -11.76
CA THR A 277 -11.57 14.54 -10.98
C THR A 277 -12.75 15.49 -11.12
N VAL A 278 -12.53 16.77 -11.47
CA VAL A 278 -13.61 17.72 -11.82
C VAL A 278 -14.53 17.08 -12.86
N GLN A 279 -15.74 16.75 -12.43
CA GLN A 279 -16.73 16.18 -13.33
C GLN A 279 -17.03 17.19 -14.43
N ALA A 280 -16.92 16.77 -15.69
CA ALA A 280 -17.59 17.48 -16.76
C ALA A 280 -19.07 17.49 -16.37
N SER A 281 -19.61 18.64 -16.00
CA SER A 281 -21.05 18.79 -15.79
C SER A 281 -21.73 18.19 -17.01
N GLU A 282 -22.59 17.19 -16.78
CA GLU A 282 -23.52 16.71 -17.80
C GLU A 282 -24.28 17.94 -18.31
N ALA A 283 -23.98 18.33 -19.54
CA ALA A 283 -24.66 19.37 -20.28
C ALA A 283 -25.58 18.71 -21.30
#